data_AF-Q5KLB0-F1
#
_entry.id   AF-Q5KLB0-F1
#
_cell.length_a   1.000
_cell.length_b   1.000
_cell.length_c   1.000
_cell.angle_alpha   90.00
_cell.angle_beta   90.00
_cell.angle_gamma   90.00
#
_symmetry.space_group_name_H-M   'P 1'
#
loop_
_entity.id
_entity.type
_entity.pdbx_description
1 polymer ?
#
loop_
_entity_poly.entity_id
_entity_poly.type
_entity_poly.pdbx_seq_one_letter_code
_entity_poly.pdbx_strand_id
1 'polypeptide(L)'
;MPISFSRLAIALGIASIILLPFAYASSGDRNPTFQHCLRGCAATYCDPSQPPIAFYLRLFGWTCAENCAYHCSHSFTDKIGPGSRYHQFYGKWAFYRLGPFQEPFSIIMSLGNLLVNLQGVSAVRRRIRSENKLRKWLVSLGFVQVNTWIWSAVFHARDKPWTERLDYFSATLTIAFTLLYSIIRILHFQTPLYTSRFLLPACVAVALLVLSHFKYILSFPLGQFPYGYHTMFNLCLGLIHNLLWVLWSFSFRFPYPTLRFGRFLSLSFPYPYPPHNPYKNPSPKESSTPAVLVGLTTLAMSLELWDFAPLFRVIDAHSLWHTATIPLTMGWWHFLMADALELEGSLMGQGGMGVGLLEEPIGRRRGGGPLERDADMPMTPTFQELDSGRVKLTSSSPSPGTRMRISPKSSEFK
;
A
#
# COMPACT_ATOMS: atom_id res chain seq x y z
N MET A 1 -16.10 36.39 19.48
CA MET A 1 -17.52 36.18 19.11
C MET A 1 -17.59 34.94 18.24
N PRO A 2 -18.34 33.89 18.63
CA PRO A 2 -18.41 32.66 17.84
C PRO A 2 -19.13 32.94 16.52
N ILE A 3 -18.51 32.54 15.42
CA ILE A 3 -19.13 32.61 14.09
C ILE A 3 -20.32 31.64 14.12
N SER A 4 -21.54 32.17 13.95
CA SER A 4 -22.76 31.37 13.86
C SER A 4 -22.57 30.28 12.80
N PHE A 5 -22.92 29.04 13.14
CA PHE A 5 -22.81 27.87 12.26
C PHE A 5 -23.45 28.10 10.88
N SER A 6 -24.49 28.94 10.82
CA SER A 6 -25.14 29.37 9.58
C SER A 6 -24.25 30.20 8.64
N ARG A 7 -23.38 31.06 9.18
CA ARG A 7 -22.46 31.88 8.38
C ARG A 7 -21.27 31.09 7.84
N LEU A 8 -20.80 30.09 8.60
CA LEU A 8 -19.78 29.14 8.13
C LEU A 8 -20.35 28.23 7.03
N ALA A 9 -21.58 27.74 7.19
CA ALA A 9 -22.25 26.94 6.15
C ALA A 9 -22.52 27.73 4.86
N ILE A 10 -22.91 29.01 4.97
CA ILE A 10 -23.09 29.89 3.80
C ILE A 10 -21.74 30.23 3.14
N ALA A 11 -20.70 30.52 3.93
CA ALA A 11 -19.36 30.77 3.40
C ALA A 11 -18.76 29.53 2.72
N LEU A 12 -18.94 28.34 3.30
CA LEU A 12 -18.56 27.07 2.68
C LEU A 12 -19.42 26.76 1.44
N GLY A 13 -20.71 27.09 1.45
CA GLY A 13 -21.60 26.94 0.28
C GLY A 13 -21.22 27.87 -0.87
N ILE A 14 -20.91 29.14 -0.59
CA ILE A 14 -20.43 30.10 -1.60
C ILE A 14 -19.04 29.70 -2.10
N ALA A 15 -18.13 29.27 -1.22
CA ALA A 15 -16.84 28.71 -1.61
C ALA A 15 -16.99 27.45 -2.47
N SER A 16 -17.97 26.59 -2.18
CA SER A 16 -18.28 25.39 -2.98
C SER A 16 -18.86 25.72 -4.36
N ILE A 17 -19.63 26.81 -4.49
CA ILE A 17 -20.15 27.31 -5.77
C ILE A 17 -19.05 27.98 -6.60
N ILE A 18 -18.12 28.69 -5.95
CA ILE A 18 -16.93 29.29 -6.60
C ILE A 18 -15.91 28.21 -6.98
N LEU A 19 -15.89 27.08 -6.25
CA LEU A 19 -15.06 25.90 -6.52
C LEU A 19 -15.77 24.86 -7.41
N LEU A 20 -16.93 25.16 -8.02
CA LEU A 20 -17.45 24.35 -9.12
C LEU A 20 -16.36 24.31 -10.18
N PRO A 21 -15.65 23.19 -10.38
CA PRO A 21 -14.71 23.10 -11.47
C PRO A 21 -15.60 23.16 -12.70
N PHE A 22 -15.40 24.17 -13.54
CA PHE A 22 -15.69 23.98 -14.94
C PHE A 22 -14.89 22.74 -15.35
N ALA A 23 -15.57 21.60 -15.47
CA ALA A 23 -15.00 20.36 -15.96
C ALA A 23 -14.67 20.58 -17.44
N TYR A 24 -13.58 21.29 -17.69
CA TYR A 24 -13.06 21.49 -19.01
C TYR A 24 -12.50 20.15 -19.48
N ALA A 25 -12.95 19.70 -20.66
CA ALA A 25 -12.23 18.67 -21.39
C ALA A 25 -10.75 19.05 -21.51
N SER A 26 -9.88 18.05 -21.65
CA SER A 26 -8.44 18.27 -21.70
C SER A 26 -8.10 19.32 -22.76
N SER A 27 -7.03 20.08 -22.54
CA SER A 27 -6.67 21.18 -23.44
C SER A 27 -6.42 20.70 -24.88
N GLY A 28 -5.94 19.46 -25.06
CA GLY A 28 -5.80 18.83 -26.37
C GLY A 28 -7.13 18.53 -27.05
N ASP A 29 -8.15 18.09 -26.29
CA ASP A 29 -9.48 17.81 -26.83
C ASP A 29 -10.15 19.06 -27.40
N ARG A 30 -9.86 20.22 -26.84
CA ARG A 30 -10.39 21.50 -27.32
C ARG A 30 -9.58 22.09 -28.48
N ASN A 31 -8.45 21.49 -28.84
CA ASN A 31 -7.55 22.05 -29.84
C ASN A 31 -8.10 21.85 -31.28
N PRO A 32 -8.25 22.90 -32.10
CA PRO A 32 -8.78 22.79 -33.46
C PRO A 32 -7.97 21.86 -34.37
N THR A 33 -6.65 21.84 -34.24
CA THR A 33 -5.75 20.98 -35.03
C THR A 33 -5.99 19.51 -34.71
N PHE A 34 -6.15 19.18 -33.43
CA PHE A 34 -6.49 17.82 -33.00
C PHE A 34 -7.88 17.40 -33.51
N GLN A 35 -8.88 18.27 -33.36
CA GLN A 35 -10.25 18.03 -33.84
C GLN A 35 -10.34 17.91 -35.37
N HIS A 36 -9.52 18.64 -36.11
CA HIS A 36 -9.42 18.50 -37.56
C HIS A 36 -8.81 17.14 -37.95
N CYS A 37 -7.71 16.74 -37.29
CA CYS A 37 -7.11 15.42 -37.49
C CYS A 37 -8.10 14.28 -37.20
N LEU A 38 -8.84 14.34 -36.10
CA LEU A 38 -9.83 13.33 -35.73
C LEU A 38 -10.90 13.17 -36.81
N ARG A 39 -11.49 14.27 -37.28
CA ARG A 39 -12.51 14.24 -38.34
C ARG A 39 -11.96 13.69 -39.65
N GLY A 40 -10.76 14.11 -40.05
CA GLY A 40 -10.10 13.59 -41.25
C GLY A 40 -9.83 12.10 -41.14
N CYS A 41 -9.21 11.65 -40.05
CA CYS A 41 -8.93 10.23 -39.82
C CYS A 41 -10.19 9.38 -39.82
N ALA A 42 -11.25 9.83 -39.13
CA ALA A 42 -12.52 9.10 -39.09
C ALA A 42 -13.16 8.99 -40.47
N ALA A 43 -13.19 10.07 -41.25
CA ALA A 43 -13.75 10.06 -42.60
C ALA A 43 -12.94 9.17 -43.57
N THR A 44 -11.62 9.11 -43.42
CA THR A 44 -10.77 8.31 -44.31
C THR A 44 -10.73 6.84 -43.94
N TYR A 45 -10.70 6.48 -42.65
CA TYR A 45 -10.37 5.13 -42.21
C TYR A 45 -11.48 4.41 -41.44
N CYS A 46 -12.53 5.10 -40.99
CA CYS A 46 -13.56 4.50 -40.14
C CYS A 46 -14.90 4.26 -40.86
N ASP A 47 -14.96 4.48 -42.18
CA ASP A 47 -16.11 4.10 -42.98
C ASP A 47 -16.23 2.56 -43.08
N PRO A 48 -17.44 1.96 -43.04
CA PRO A 48 -17.62 0.50 -43.13
C PRO A 48 -17.05 -0.15 -44.40
N SER A 49 -16.86 0.61 -45.48
CA SER A 49 -16.22 0.12 -46.71
C SER A 49 -14.69 -0.01 -46.59
N GLN A 50 -14.09 0.61 -45.57
CA GLN A 50 -12.64 0.55 -45.35
C GLN A 50 -12.22 -0.74 -44.65
N PRO A 51 -10.97 -1.20 -44.87
CA PRO A 51 -10.42 -2.32 -44.12
C PRO A 51 -10.47 -2.02 -42.62
N PRO A 52 -10.87 -3.00 -41.78
CA PRO A 52 -10.89 -2.80 -40.34
C PRO A 52 -9.45 -2.63 -39.82
N ILE A 53 -9.33 -1.97 -38.66
CA ILE A 53 -8.03 -1.89 -37.97
C ILE A 53 -7.48 -3.30 -37.69
N ALA A 54 -6.15 -3.38 -37.49
CA ALA A 54 -5.44 -4.63 -37.31
C ALA A 54 -6.12 -5.57 -36.30
N PHE A 55 -6.14 -6.87 -36.60
CA PHE A 55 -6.86 -7.87 -35.81
C PHE A 55 -6.49 -7.86 -34.32
N TYR A 56 -5.20 -7.73 -33.99
CA TYR A 56 -4.74 -7.70 -32.60
C TYR A 56 -5.27 -6.47 -31.82
N LEU A 57 -5.54 -5.34 -32.49
CA LEU A 57 -6.16 -4.17 -31.85
C LEU A 57 -7.64 -4.45 -31.57
N ARG A 58 -8.35 -5.03 -32.54
CA ARG A 58 -9.77 -5.41 -32.38
C ARG A 58 -9.98 -6.45 -31.29
N LEU A 59 -9.10 -7.45 -31.23
CA LEU A 59 -9.12 -8.49 -30.20
C LEU A 59 -9.07 -7.90 -28.78
N PHE A 60 -8.38 -6.78 -28.59
CA PHE A 60 -8.27 -6.06 -27.32
C PHE A 60 -9.21 -4.84 -27.23
N GLY A 61 -10.27 -4.82 -28.02
CA GLY A 61 -11.36 -3.84 -27.90
C GLY A 61 -10.99 -2.42 -28.30
N TRP A 62 -10.01 -2.24 -29.19
CA TRP A 62 -9.79 -0.95 -29.87
C TRP A 62 -10.81 -0.76 -30.98
N THR A 63 -11.39 0.44 -31.01
CA THR A 63 -12.24 0.91 -32.11
C THR A 63 -11.42 1.74 -33.09
N CYS A 64 -11.97 1.95 -34.30
CA CYS A 64 -11.33 2.84 -35.27
C CYS A 64 -11.20 4.28 -34.74
N ALA A 65 -12.23 4.79 -34.05
CA ALA A 65 -12.21 6.12 -33.45
C ALA A 65 -11.08 6.28 -32.41
N GLU A 66 -10.88 5.28 -31.53
CA GLU A 66 -9.79 5.29 -30.55
C GLU A 66 -8.42 5.16 -31.22
N ASN A 67 -8.31 4.39 -32.30
CA ASN A 67 -7.07 4.30 -33.07
C ASN A 67 -6.74 5.64 -33.77
N CYS A 68 -7.75 6.33 -34.30
CA CYS A 68 -7.60 7.68 -34.83
C CYS A 68 -7.18 8.68 -33.75
N ALA A 69 -7.81 8.63 -32.57
CA ALA A 69 -7.41 9.45 -31.42
C ALA A 69 -5.95 9.24 -31.02
N TYR A 70 -5.50 7.98 -30.99
CA TYR A 70 -4.10 7.63 -30.76
C TYR A 70 -3.17 8.27 -31.81
N HIS A 71 -3.42 8.08 -33.10
CA HIS A 71 -2.55 8.64 -34.15
C HIS A 71 -2.55 10.17 -34.16
N CYS A 72 -3.71 10.78 -33.93
CA CYS A 72 -3.84 12.23 -33.90
C CYS A 72 -3.16 12.86 -32.67
N SER A 73 -3.25 12.24 -31.48
CA SER A 73 -2.58 12.75 -30.29
C SER A 73 -1.06 12.69 -30.45
N HIS A 74 -0.53 11.61 -31.03
CA HIS A 74 0.91 11.48 -31.34
C HIS A 74 1.35 12.49 -32.41
N SER A 75 0.67 12.55 -33.54
CA SER A 75 0.97 13.51 -34.62
C SER A 75 0.92 14.96 -34.14
N PHE A 76 -0.03 15.29 -33.25
CA PHE A 76 -0.09 16.60 -32.62
C PHE A 76 1.14 16.82 -31.74
N THR A 77 1.43 15.88 -30.83
CA THR A 77 2.51 16.04 -29.85
C THR A 77 3.90 16.07 -30.49
N ASP A 78 4.10 15.37 -31.60
CA ASP A 78 5.37 15.37 -32.36
C ASP A 78 5.62 16.70 -33.11
N LYS A 79 4.56 17.48 -33.35
CA LYS A 79 4.60 18.78 -34.04
C LYS A 79 4.58 19.97 -33.08
N ILE A 80 4.58 19.73 -31.76
CA ILE A 80 4.67 20.79 -30.76
C ILE A 80 6.04 21.45 -30.88
N GLY A 81 6.07 22.76 -31.12
CA GLY A 81 7.31 23.53 -31.24
C GLY A 81 8.08 23.64 -29.91
N PRO A 82 9.39 23.92 -29.94
CA PRO A 82 10.18 24.15 -28.73
C PRO A 82 9.55 25.24 -27.85
N GLY A 83 9.44 24.96 -26.54
CA GLY A 83 8.84 25.89 -25.56
C GLY A 83 7.30 25.90 -25.52
N SER A 84 6.62 25.16 -26.39
CA SER A 84 5.17 25.01 -26.32
C SER A 84 4.77 24.00 -25.23
N ARG A 85 3.59 24.21 -24.63
CA ARG A 85 3.07 23.36 -23.56
C ARG A 85 2.61 22.00 -24.12
N TYR A 86 2.91 20.92 -23.40
CA TYR A 86 2.33 19.60 -23.70
C TYR A 86 0.84 19.58 -23.36
N HIS A 87 0.08 18.79 -24.12
CA HIS A 87 -1.37 18.68 -23.98
C HIS A 87 -1.78 17.24 -23.62
N GLN A 88 -2.78 17.14 -22.74
CA GLN A 88 -3.51 15.89 -22.52
C GLN A 88 -4.68 15.80 -23.51
N PHE A 89 -5.03 14.56 -23.85
CA PHE A 89 -6.15 14.18 -24.70
C PHE A 89 -6.99 13.15 -23.95
N TYR A 90 -8.28 13.44 -23.77
CA TYR A 90 -9.22 12.61 -23.00
C TYR A 90 -8.71 12.26 -21.60
N GLY A 91 -8.13 13.24 -20.91
CA GLY A 91 -7.56 13.07 -19.57
C GLY A 91 -6.20 12.37 -19.51
N LYS A 92 -5.59 12.05 -20.66
CA LYS A 92 -4.34 11.27 -20.71
C LYS A 92 -3.25 11.93 -21.54
N TRP A 93 -2.01 11.56 -21.21
CA TRP A 93 -0.87 11.90 -22.05
C TRP A 93 -0.77 11.00 -23.29
N ALA A 94 -0.07 11.47 -24.32
CA ALA A 94 0.16 10.70 -25.54
C ALA A 94 1.25 9.63 -25.33
N PHE A 95 0.85 8.45 -24.83
CA PHE A 95 1.74 7.32 -24.56
C PHE A 95 2.02 6.47 -25.81
N TYR A 96 3.25 5.98 -25.97
CA TYR A 96 3.53 4.90 -26.90
C TYR A 96 2.97 3.58 -26.35
N ARG A 97 2.07 2.98 -27.11
CA ARG A 97 1.51 1.66 -26.80
C ARG A 97 2.46 0.55 -27.25
N LEU A 98 2.44 -0.58 -26.54
CA LEU A 98 3.10 -1.82 -26.98
C LEU A 98 2.05 -2.76 -27.57
N GLY A 99 1.94 -2.79 -28.90
CA GLY A 99 0.85 -3.52 -29.57
C GLY A 99 -0.52 -2.98 -29.14
N PRO A 100 -1.40 -3.80 -28.52
CA PRO A 100 -2.68 -3.32 -28.00
C PRO A 100 -2.61 -2.67 -26.61
N PHE A 101 -1.47 -2.76 -25.91
CA PHE A 101 -1.33 -2.35 -24.51
C PHE A 101 -1.01 -0.87 -24.38
N GLN A 102 -1.92 -0.12 -23.73
CA GLN A 102 -1.93 1.33 -23.75
C GLN A 102 -0.76 1.96 -22.96
N GLU A 103 -0.50 1.47 -21.74
CA GLU A 103 0.48 2.06 -20.82
C GLU A 103 1.47 0.98 -20.34
N PRO A 104 2.44 0.57 -21.19
CA PRO A 104 3.24 -0.64 -20.94
C PRO A 104 4.06 -0.59 -19.65
N PHE A 105 4.58 0.57 -19.27
CA PHE A 105 5.38 0.70 -18.06
C PHE A 105 4.53 0.59 -16.78
N SER A 106 3.36 1.24 -16.76
CA SER A 106 2.38 1.09 -15.67
C SER A 106 1.98 -0.38 -15.48
N ILE A 107 1.74 -1.13 -16.57
CA ILE A 107 1.45 -2.57 -16.52
C ILE A 107 2.58 -3.34 -15.85
N ILE A 108 3.83 -3.13 -16.27
CA ILE A 108 4.99 -3.84 -15.70
C ILE A 108 5.12 -3.53 -14.21
N MET A 109 4.96 -2.27 -13.80
CA MET A 109 5.06 -1.89 -12.39
C MET A 109 3.90 -2.43 -11.55
N SER A 110 2.69 -2.51 -12.09
CA SER A 110 1.56 -3.18 -11.43
C SER A 110 1.84 -4.67 -11.24
N LEU A 111 2.37 -5.36 -12.27
CA LEU A 111 2.79 -6.76 -12.16
C LEU A 111 3.92 -6.95 -11.15
N GLY A 112 4.86 -6.00 -11.05
CA GLY A 112 5.89 -6.00 -10.01
C GLY A 112 5.31 -5.98 -8.60
N ASN A 113 4.34 -5.09 -8.33
CA ASN A 113 3.65 -5.06 -7.05
C ASN A 113 2.82 -6.32 -6.77
N LEU A 114 2.18 -6.90 -7.80
CA LEU A 114 1.48 -8.18 -7.71
C LEU A 114 2.43 -9.29 -7.24
N LEU A 115 3.62 -9.39 -7.85
CA LEU A 115 4.62 -10.39 -7.50
C LEU A 115 5.11 -10.25 -6.05
N VAL A 116 5.40 -9.02 -5.60
CA VAL A 116 5.79 -8.77 -4.20
C VAL A 116 4.70 -9.23 -3.22
N ASN A 117 3.43 -9.01 -3.54
CA ASN A 117 2.33 -9.46 -2.69
C ASN A 117 2.17 -10.99 -2.68
N LEU A 118 2.36 -11.68 -3.81
CA LEU A 118 2.40 -13.14 -3.84
C LEU A 118 3.56 -13.69 -2.99
N GLN A 119 4.74 -13.07 -3.08
CA GLN A 119 5.89 -13.42 -2.26
C GLN A 119 5.61 -13.19 -0.76
N GLY A 120 4.96 -12.07 -0.42
CA GLY A 120 4.51 -11.77 0.94
C GLY A 120 3.54 -12.82 1.50
N VAL A 121 2.52 -13.22 0.73
CA VAL A 121 1.59 -14.30 1.11
C VAL A 121 2.33 -15.61 1.33
N SER A 122 3.25 -15.97 0.44
CA SER A 122 4.07 -17.18 0.58
C SER A 122 4.97 -17.11 1.83
N ALA A 123 5.58 -15.96 2.10
CA ALA A 123 6.41 -15.75 3.28
C ALA A 123 5.60 -15.85 4.59
N VAL A 124 4.42 -15.21 4.67
CA VAL A 124 3.49 -15.33 5.81
C VAL A 124 3.09 -16.78 6.04
N ARG A 125 2.75 -17.51 4.98
CA ARG A 125 2.35 -18.92 5.09
C ARG A 125 3.47 -19.81 5.61
N ARG A 126 4.72 -19.53 5.27
CA ARG A 126 5.89 -20.30 5.71
C ARG A 126 6.38 -19.91 7.11
N ARG A 127 6.41 -18.62 7.44
CA ARG A 127 7.07 -18.10 8.66
C ARG A 127 6.13 -17.97 9.85
N ILE A 128 4.84 -17.76 9.61
CA ILE A 128 3.85 -17.56 10.68
C ILE A 128 3.04 -18.84 10.82
N ARG A 129 2.94 -19.32 12.06
CA ARG A 129 2.26 -20.57 12.42
C ARG A 129 0.76 -20.51 12.15
N SER A 130 0.15 -21.65 11.87
CA SER A 130 -1.30 -21.77 11.63
C SER A 130 -2.16 -21.33 12.80
N GLU A 131 -1.65 -21.46 14.03
CA GLU A 131 -2.37 -21.11 15.25
C GLU A 131 -2.40 -19.59 15.49
N ASN A 132 -1.40 -18.86 14.97
CA ASN A 132 -1.36 -17.41 15.07
C ASN A 132 -2.54 -16.84 14.26
N LYS A 133 -3.53 -16.32 14.99
CA LYS A 133 -4.78 -15.85 14.39
C LYS A 133 -4.61 -14.62 13.48
N LEU A 134 -3.50 -13.88 13.57
CA LEU A 134 -3.18 -12.79 12.64
C LEU A 134 -2.75 -13.29 11.25
N ARG A 135 -2.27 -14.54 11.14
CA ARG A 135 -1.85 -15.13 9.85
C ARG A 135 -2.95 -15.04 8.79
N LYS A 136 -4.20 -15.34 9.16
CA LYS A 136 -5.35 -15.28 8.25
C LYS A 136 -5.59 -13.86 7.74
N TRP A 137 -5.45 -12.86 8.61
CA TRP A 137 -5.59 -11.45 8.24
C TRP A 137 -4.49 -11.00 7.27
N LEU A 138 -3.24 -11.39 7.52
CA LEU A 138 -2.12 -11.08 6.63
C LEU A 138 -2.24 -11.78 5.27
N VAL A 139 -2.66 -13.05 5.24
CA VAL A 139 -2.92 -13.76 3.97
C VAL A 139 -4.06 -13.10 3.20
N SER A 140 -5.16 -12.72 3.86
CA SER A 140 -6.26 -12.00 3.24
C SER A 140 -5.82 -10.65 2.69
N LEU A 141 -5.04 -9.87 3.45
CA LEU A 141 -4.46 -8.61 2.99
C LEU A 141 -3.69 -8.81 1.68
N GLY A 142 -2.84 -9.83 1.61
CA GLY A 142 -2.06 -10.11 0.41
C GLY A 142 -2.91 -10.45 -0.81
N PHE A 143 -3.99 -11.21 -0.66
CA PHE A 143 -4.91 -11.48 -1.78
C PHE A 143 -5.72 -10.26 -2.21
N VAL A 144 -6.12 -9.39 -1.26
CA VAL A 144 -6.77 -8.12 -1.59
C VAL A 144 -5.82 -7.25 -2.44
N GLN A 145 -4.54 -7.17 -2.05
CA GLN A 145 -3.54 -6.44 -2.83
C GLN A 145 -3.28 -7.09 -4.21
N VAL A 146 -3.20 -8.42 -4.29
CA VAL A 146 -3.08 -9.12 -5.59
C VAL A 146 -4.24 -8.76 -6.51
N ASN A 147 -5.48 -8.74 -6.00
CA ASN A 147 -6.64 -8.31 -6.78
C ASN A 147 -6.50 -6.86 -7.28
N THR A 148 -6.06 -5.93 -6.42
CA THR A 148 -5.78 -4.53 -6.83
C THR A 148 -4.78 -4.46 -7.98
N TRP A 149 -3.65 -5.15 -7.86
CA TRP A 149 -2.60 -5.07 -8.88
C TRP A 149 -2.96 -5.80 -10.18
N ILE A 150 -3.82 -6.81 -10.14
CA ILE A 150 -4.44 -7.40 -11.34
C ILE A 150 -5.28 -6.35 -12.05
N TRP A 151 -6.21 -5.72 -11.34
CA TRP A 151 -7.13 -4.75 -11.97
C TRP A 151 -6.43 -3.49 -12.45
N SER A 152 -5.42 -3.03 -11.73
CA SER A 152 -4.53 -1.97 -12.19
C SER A 152 -3.82 -2.35 -13.50
N ALA A 153 -3.22 -3.54 -13.58
CA ALA A 153 -2.59 -4.01 -14.82
C ALA A 153 -3.59 -4.12 -15.99
N VAL A 154 -4.82 -4.59 -15.73
CA VAL A 154 -5.89 -4.67 -16.74
C VAL A 154 -6.34 -3.29 -17.21
N PHE A 155 -6.48 -2.32 -16.30
CA PHE A 155 -6.86 -0.95 -16.62
C PHE A 155 -5.80 -0.25 -17.48
N HIS A 156 -4.52 -0.33 -17.10
CA HIS A 156 -3.42 0.24 -17.89
C HIS A 156 -3.16 -0.49 -19.22
N ALA A 157 -3.51 -1.78 -19.29
CA ALA A 157 -3.54 -2.51 -20.54
C ALA A 157 -4.61 -1.96 -21.47
N ARG A 158 -5.83 -1.80 -20.96
CA ARG A 158 -6.96 -1.28 -21.71
C ARG A 158 -7.94 -0.51 -20.84
N ASP A 159 -7.95 0.80 -21.05
CA ASP A 159 -8.89 1.70 -20.39
C ASP A 159 -10.28 1.59 -21.02
N LYS A 160 -11.24 1.14 -20.21
CA LYS A 160 -12.67 1.09 -20.49
C LYS A 160 -13.41 1.47 -19.20
N PRO A 161 -14.65 2.01 -19.29
CA PRO A 161 -15.42 2.39 -18.10
C PRO A 161 -15.60 1.30 -17.04
N TRP A 162 -15.55 0.02 -17.43
CA TRP A 162 -15.66 -1.10 -16.50
C TRP A 162 -14.30 -1.52 -15.93
N THR A 163 -13.18 -1.41 -16.67
CA THR A 163 -11.83 -1.66 -16.14
C THR A 163 -11.43 -0.55 -15.17
N GLU A 164 -11.77 0.69 -15.50
CA GLU A 164 -11.67 1.87 -14.62
C GLU A 164 -12.31 1.59 -13.26
N ARG A 165 -13.60 1.22 -13.25
CA ARG A 165 -14.31 0.94 -11.99
C ARG A 165 -13.67 -0.17 -11.18
N LEU A 166 -13.24 -1.25 -11.83
CA LEU A 166 -12.66 -2.39 -11.13
C LEU A 166 -11.29 -2.08 -10.54
N ASP A 167 -10.49 -1.26 -11.21
CA ASP A 167 -9.23 -0.76 -10.66
C ASP A 167 -9.48 0.11 -9.41
N TYR A 168 -10.29 1.17 -9.55
CA TYR A 168 -10.60 2.07 -8.44
C TYR A 168 -11.30 1.36 -7.26
N PHE A 169 -12.23 0.44 -7.51
CA PHE A 169 -12.86 -0.35 -6.44
C PHE A 169 -11.86 -1.26 -5.75
N SER A 170 -10.95 -1.88 -6.50
CA SER A 170 -9.92 -2.73 -5.92
C SER A 170 -8.90 -1.91 -5.12
N ALA A 171 -8.55 -0.71 -5.55
CA ALA A 171 -7.74 0.22 -4.77
C ALA A 171 -8.42 0.60 -3.45
N THR A 172 -9.72 0.94 -3.49
CA THR A 172 -10.50 1.21 -2.27
C THR A 172 -10.56 0.01 -1.33
N LEU A 173 -10.72 -1.21 -1.86
CA LEU A 173 -10.69 -2.42 -1.02
C LEU A 173 -9.34 -2.57 -0.30
N THR A 174 -8.23 -2.31 -0.97
CA THR A 174 -6.90 -2.34 -0.34
C THR A 174 -6.77 -1.29 0.76
N ILE A 175 -7.17 -0.04 0.51
CA ILE A 175 -7.09 1.03 1.52
C ILE A 175 -8.01 0.73 2.71
N ALA A 176 -9.23 0.27 2.47
CA ALA A 176 -10.17 -0.07 3.53
C ALA A 176 -9.72 -1.30 4.34
N PHE A 177 -9.18 -2.33 3.69
CA PHE A 177 -8.72 -3.54 4.37
C PHE A 177 -7.44 -3.29 5.18
N THR A 178 -6.50 -2.49 4.66
CA THR A 178 -5.31 -2.08 5.41
C THR A 178 -5.66 -1.22 6.62
N LEU A 179 -6.63 -0.30 6.49
CA LEU A 179 -7.17 0.44 7.63
C LEU A 179 -7.83 -0.50 8.66
N LEU A 180 -8.66 -1.44 8.21
CA LEU A 180 -9.28 -2.44 9.08
C LEU A 180 -8.22 -3.27 9.83
N TYR A 181 -7.18 -3.71 9.13
CA TYR A 181 -6.05 -4.42 9.74
C TYR A 181 -5.37 -3.56 10.81
N SER A 182 -5.07 -2.28 10.53
CA SER A 182 -4.49 -1.36 11.52
C SER A 182 -5.36 -1.24 12.78
N ILE A 183 -6.68 -1.07 12.61
CA ILE A 183 -7.63 -0.99 13.73
C ILE A 183 -7.61 -2.30 14.54
N ILE A 184 -7.70 -3.45 13.86
CA ILE A 184 -7.73 -4.76 14.49
C ILE A 184 -6.45 -5.02 15.29
N ARG A 185 -5.30 -4.71 14.70
CA ARG A 185 -3.99 -4.95 15.29
C ARG A 185 -3.69 -3.99 16.44
N ILE A 186 -3.90 -2.69 16.26
CA ILE A 186 -3.54 -1.68 17.24
C ILE A 186 -4.49 -1.72 18.44
N LEU A 187 -5.80 -1.88 18.21
CA LEU A 187 -6.80 -1.96 19.30
C LEU A 187 -6.94 -3.38 19.88
N HIS A 188 -6.11 -4.33 19.44
CA HIS A 188 -6.14 -5.73 19.85
C HIS A 188 -7.52 -6.40 19.70
N PHE A 189 -8.25 -6.06 18.63
CA PHE A 189 -9.49 -6.79 18.33
C PHE A 189 -9.19 -8.22 17.86
N GLN A 190 -8.02 -8.42 17.27
CA GLN A 190 -7.41 -9.73 17.06
C GLN A 190 -5.95 -9.66 17.50
N THR A 191 -5.52 -10.61 18.31
CA THR A 191 -4.11 -10.89 18.59
C THR A 191 -3.78 -12.30 18.10
N PRO A 192 -2.50 -12.73 18.12
CA PRO A 192 -2.13 -14.10 17.80
C PRO A 192 -2.91 -15.14 18.59
N LEU A 193 -3.23 -14.87 19.87
CA LEU A 193 -3.87 -15.82 20.78
C LEU A 193 -5.37 -15.57 21.00
N TYR A 194 -5.81 -14.30 20.99
CA TYR A 194 -7.14 -13.91 21.45
C TYR A 194 -7.93 -13.16 20.37
N THR A 195 -9.24 -13.33 20.39
CA THR A 195 -10.18 -12.60 19.53
C THR A 195 -11.15 -11.84 20.41
N SER A 196 -11.27 -10.53 20.20
CA SER A 196 -12.17 -9.66 20.95
C SER A 196 -13.58 -9.67 20.35
N ARG A 197 -14.59 -9.44 21.19
CA ARG A 197 -15.99 -9.24 20.76
C ARG A 197 -16.18 -8.04 19.83
N PHE A 198 -15.24 -7.10 19.81
CA PHE A 198 -15.29 -5.90 18.96
C PHE A 198 -14.82 -6.15 17.51
N LEU A 199 -14.25 -7.32 17.21
CA LEU A 199 -13.78 -7.66 15.87
C LEU A 199 -14.90 -7.62 14.83
N LEU A 200 -15.99 -8.35 15.08
CA LEU A 200 -17.12 -8.44 14.15
C LEU A 200 -17.78 -7.08 13.90
N PRO A 201 -18.12 -6.27 14.93
CA PRO A 201 -18.62 -4.91 14.72
C PRO A 201 -17.69 -4.04 13.87
N ALA A 202 -16.37 -4.09 14.09
CA ALA A 202 -15.41 -3.33 13.28
C ALA A 202 -15.42 -3.76 11.80
N CYS A 203 -15.46 -5.08 11.55
CA CYS A 203 -15.54 -5.62 10.19
C CYS A 203 -16.84 -5.19 9.49
N VAL A 204 -17.97 -5.29 10.19
CA VAL A 204 -19.29 -4.89 9.66
C VAL A 204 -19.32 -3.39 9.37
N ALA A 205 -18.79 -2.56 10.27
CA ALA A 205 -18.74 -1.10 10.08
C ALA A 205 -17.93 -0.72 8.83
N VAL A 206 -16.73 -1.28 8.65
CA VAL A 206 -15.91 -1.02 7.46
C VAL A 206 -16.58 -1.58 6.19
N ALA A 207 -17.16 -2.77 6.26
CA ALA A 207 -17.87 -3.35 5.12
C ALA A 207 -19.07 -2.49 4.68
N LEU A 208 -19.89 -2.02 5.61
CA LEU A 208 -21.02 -1.13 5.30
C LEU A 208 -20.54 0.20 4.72
N LEU A 209 -19.45 0.76 5.25
CA LEU A 209 -18.84 1.98 4.70
C LEU A 209 -18.43 1.78 3.24
N VAL A 210 -17.68 0.71 2.94
CA VAL A 210 -17.24 0.41 1.57
C VAL A 210 -18.41 0.08 0.64
N LEU A 211 -19.37 -0.71 1.09
CA LEU A 211 -20.54 -1.06 0.28
C LEU A 211 -21.41 0.17 -0.04
N SER A 212 -21.57 1.09 0.93
CA SER A 212 -22.29 2.34 0.70
C SER A 212 -21.57 3.24 -0.31
N HIS A 213 -20.23 3.33 -0.22
CA HIS A 213 -19.40 4.03 -1.20
C HIS A 213 -19.53 3.43 -2.59
N PHE A 214 -19.41 2.10 -2.74
CA PHE A 214 -19.56 1.44 -4.04
C PHE A 214 -20.96 1.62 -4.62
N LYS A 215 -22.01 1.51 -3.80
CA LYS A 215 -23.38 1.81 -4.22
C LYS A 215 -23.52 3.24 -4.73
N TYR A 216 -22.90 4.22 -4.07
CA TYR A 216 -22.90 5.61 -4.52
C TYR A 216 -22.19 5.77 -5.87
N ILE A 217 -20.99 5.21 -6.04
CA ILE A 217 -20.26 5.31 -7.32
C ILE A 217 -21.03 4.61 -8.45
N LEU A 218 -21.61 3.44 -8.17
CA LEU A 218 -22.41 2.70 -9.15
C LEU A 218 -23.71 3.41 -9.55
N SER A 219 -24.16 4.42 -8.80
CA SER A 219 -25.32 5.24 -9.18
C SER A 219 -25.04 6.18 -10.37
N PHE A 220 -23.77 6.43 -10.68
CA PHE A 220 -23.38 7.21 -11.86
C PHE A 220 -23.36 6.33 -13.12
N PRO A 221 -23.67 6.88 -14.31
CA PRO A 221 -23.54 6.15 -15.58
C PRO A 221 -22.10 5.68 -15.86
N LEU A 222 -21.94 4.64 -16.69
CA LEU A 222 -20.63 4.24 -17.18
C LEU A 222 -19.98 5.38 -17.97
N GLY A 223 -18.70 5.65 -17.71
CA GLY A 223 -17.96 6.77 -18.32
C GLY A 223 -18.11 8.12 -17.62
N GLN A 224 -18.86 8.18 -16.51
CA GLN A 224 -19.02 9.39 -15.69
C GLN A 224 -18.54 9.15 -14.25
N PHE A 225 -17.32 8.66 -14.11
CA PHE A 225 -16.76 8.34 -12.80
C PHE A 225 -16.54 9.61 -11.95
N PRO A 226 -17.06 9.70 -10.71
CA PRO A 226 -16.94 10.91 -9.89
C PRO A 226 -15.58 10.94 -9.16
N TYR A 227 -14.50 11.20 -9.90
CA TYR A 227 -13.12 11.14 -9.39
C TYR A 227 -12.87 11.98 -8.14
N GLY A 228 -13.40 13.21 -8.08
CA GLY A 228 -13.19 14.11 -6.94
C GLY A 228 -13.72 13.54 -5.63
N TYR A 229 -14.95 13.00 -5.65
CA TYR A 229 -15.54 12.32 -4.50
C TYR A 229 -14.76 11.06 -4.15
N HIS A 230 -14.45 10.22 -5.14
CA HIS A 230 -13.75 8.95 -4.93
C HIS A 230 -12.36 9.15 -4.31
N THR A 231 -11.61 10.14 -4.81
CA THR A 231 -10.29 10.48 -4.31
C THR A 231 -10.36 10.99 -2.87
N MET A 232 -11.32 11.88 -2.56
CA MET A 232 -11.52 12.38 -1.20
C MET A 232 -11.86 11.26 -0.21
N PHE A 233 -12.74 10.33 -0.61
CA PHE A 233 -13.11 9.19 0.23
C PHE A 233 -11.89 8.34 0.60
N ASN A 234 -11.09 7.94 -0.40
CA ASN A 234 -9.89 7.13 -0.16
C ASN A 234 -8.80 7.88 0.60
N LEU A 235 -8.64 9.18 0.34
CA LEU A 235 -7.69 10.03 1.07
C LEU A 235 -8.03 10.06 2.56
N CYS A 236 -9.30 10.23 2.93
CA CYS A 236 -9.73 10.19 4.32
C CYS A 236 -9.38 8.85 5.00
N LEU A 237 -9.67 7.72 4.34
CA LEU A 237 -9.33 6.39 4.89
C LEU A 237 -7.81 6.21 5.04
N GLY A 238 -7.04 6.61 4.02
CA GLY A 238 -5.59 6.56 4.01
C GLY A 238 -4.95 7.42 5.11
N LEU A 239 -5.46 8.63 5.34
CA LEU A 239 -4.98 9.51 6.41
C LEU A 239 -5.22 8.92 7.80
N ILE A 240 -6.38 8.27 8.03
CA ILE A 240 -6.65 7.58 9.30
C ILE A 240 -5.69 6.40 9.47
N HIS A 241 -5.50 5.59 8.42
CA HIS A 241 -4.54 4.47 8.43
C HIS A 241 -3.12 4.95 8.78
N ASN A 242 -2.66 6.00 8.11
CA ASN A 242 -1.34 6.60 8.34
C ASN A 242 -1.20 7.13 9.77
N LEU A 243 -2.20 7.87 10.25
CA LEU A 243 -2.21 8.40 11.61
C LEU A 243 -2.10 7.28 12.66
N LEU A 244 -2.84 6.19 12.48
CA LEU A 244 -2.79 5.05 13.40
C LEU A 244 -1.39 4.43 13.50
N TRP A 245 -0.71 4.21 12.37
CA TRP A 245 0.64 3.65 12.37
C TRP A 245 1.71 4.59 12.90
N VAL A 246 1.56 5.90 12.66
CA VAL A 246 2.40 6.94 13.26
C VAL A 246 2.23 6.94 14.77
N LEU A 247 0.99 6.96 15.27
CA LEU A 247 0.70 6.90 16.71
C LEU A 247 1.22 5.60 17.34
N TRP A 248 1.06 4.46 16.65
CA TRP A 248 1.62 3.20 17.10
C TRP A 248 3.15 3.27 17.27
N SER A 249 3.86 3.83 16.29
CA SER A 249 5.32 3.97 16.34
C SER A 249 5.77 4.91 17.46
N PHE A 250 5.05 6.02 17.67
CA PHE A 250 5.38 6.99 18.71
C PHE A 250 5.01 6.53 20.12
N SER A 251 4.10 5.57 20.26
CA SER A 251 3.71 5.00 21.57
C SER A 251 4.84 4.30 22.31
N PHE A 252 5.93 3.93 21.62
CA PHE A 252 7.14 3.42 22.28
C PHE A 252 7.95 4.51 22.97
N ARG A 253 7.84 5.76 22.51
CA ARG A 253 8.67 6.87 22.97
C ARG A 253 7.94 7.84 23.90
N PHE A 254 6.63 8.00 23.69
CA PHE A 254 5.83 9.02 24.37
C PHE A 254 4.57 8.42 25.02
N PRO A 255 4.34 8.65 26.32
CA PRO A 255 3.10 8.29 26.99
C PRO A 255 1.94 9.13 26.48
N TYR A 256 0.88 8.46 26.01
CA TYR A 256 -0.37 9.12 25.64
C TYR A 256 -1.29 9.30 26.85
N PRO A 257 -2.01 10.44 26.93
CA PRO A 257 -2.93 10.69 28.03
C PRO A 257 -4.14 9.76 27.97
N THR A 258 -4.60 9.31 29.14
CA THR A 258 -5.89 8.62 29.28
C THR A 258 -7.00 9.65 29.35
N LEU A 259 -7.88 9.66 28.35
CA LEU A 259 -9.08 10.50 28.34
C LEU A 259 -10.15 9.86 29.22
N ARG A 260 -10.59 10.56 30.25
CA ARG A 260 -11.66 10.09 31.15
C ARG A 260 -12.92 10.91 30.90
N PHE A 261 -13.98 10.26 30.41
CA PHE A 261 -15.30 10.85 30.22
C PHE A 261 -16.20 10.40 31.37
N GLY A 262 -16.31 11.24 32.40
CA GLY A 262 -17.05 10.92 33.63
C GLY A 262 -16.41 9.77 34.42
N ARG A 263 -17.21 9.06 35.21
CA ARG A 263 -16.75 7.94 36.05
C ARG A 263 -16.66 6.60 35.33
N PHE A 264 -17.29 6.44 34.17
CA PHE A 264 -17.52 5.12 33.56
C PHE A 264 -16.71 4.83 32.30
N LEU A 265 -16.15 5.86 31.64
CA LEU A 265 -15.43 5.67 30.38
C LEU A 265 -14.01 6.24 30.48
N SER A 266 -13.02 5.36 30.35
CA SER A 266 -11.62 5.73 30.18
C SER A 266 -11.10 5.22 28.84
N LEU A 267 -10.70 6.12 27.96
CA LEU A 267 -10.06 5.80 26.69
C LEU A 267 -8.56 6.04 26.80
N SER A 268 -7.77 5.01 26.53
CA SER A 268 -6.31 5.06 26.51
C SER A 268 -5.79 4.38 25.26
N PHE A 269 -4.72 4.90 24.69
CA PHE A 269 -4.03 4.21 23.61
C PHE A 269 -3.40 2.91 24.16
N PRO A 270 -3.65 1.76 23.53
CA PRO A 270 -3.18 0.48 24.04
C PRO A 270 -1.65 0.34 23.90
N TYR A 271 -1.02 -0.42 24.79
CA TYR A 271 0.40 -0.75 24.65
C TYR A 271 0.64 -1.64 23.43
N PRO A 272 1.64 -1.38 22.57
CA PRO A 272 1.86 -2.16 21.35
C PRO A 272 2.01 -3.68 21.52
N TYR A 273 2.65 -4.08 22.62
CA TYR A 273 3.01 -5.47 22.93
C TYR A 273 2.70 -5.81 24.40
N PRO A 274 1.41 -6.00 24.77
CA PRO A 274 1.06 -6.37 26.13
C PRO A 274 1.61 -7.77 26.50
N PRO A 275 1.85 -8.04 27.80
CA PRO A 275 1.65 -7.16 28.95
C PRO A 275 2.81 -6.16 29.18
N HIS A 276 3.80 -6.12 28.29
CA HIS A 276 5.01 -5.33 28.48
C HIS A 276 4.72 -3.82 28.44
N ASN A 277 5.36 -3.10 29.36
CA ASN A 277 5.33 -1.64 29.37
C ASN A 277 6.38 -1.11 28.37
N PRO A 278 5.98 -0.34 27.34
CA PRO A 278 6.90 0.11 26.28
C PRO A 278 7.99 1.08 26.77
N TYR A 279 7.82 1.71 27.95
CA TYR A 279 8.79 2.67 28.49
C TYR A 279 9.80 2.04 29.45
N LYS A 280 9.58 0.79 29.85
CA LYS A 280 10.45 0.05 30.77
C LYS A 280 11.26 -1.04 30.07
N ASN A 281 10.82 -1.45 28.89
CA ASN A 281 11.47 -2.49 28.08
C ASN A 281 12.08 -1.84 26.84
N PRO A 282 13.17 -2.40 26.29
CA PRO A 282 13.71 -1.92 25.02
C PRO A 282 12.64 -2.04 23.92
N SER A 283 12.53 -1.02 23.09
CA SER A 283 11.63 -1.04 21.93
C SER A 283 12.12 -2.07 20.90
N PRO A 284 11.22 -2.82 20.23
CA PRO A 284 11.61 -3.69 19.14
C PRO A 284 12.31 -2.91 18.02
N LYS A 285 13.23 -3.56 17.30
CA LYS A 285 14.03 -2.94 16.23
C LYS A 285 13.17 -2.23 15.18
N GLU A 286 11.99 -2.79 14.90
CA GLU A 286 11.06 -2.31 13.88
C GLU A 286 10.06 -1.26 14.38
N SER A 287 10.21 -0.74 15.60
CA SER A 287 9.21 0.15 16.23
C SER A 287 9.00 1.48 15.47
N SER A 288 10.01 1.96 14.73
CA SER A 288 9.92 3.18 13.91
C SER A 288 9.57 2.90 12.44
N THR A 289 9.62 1.65 12.01
CA THR A 289 9.45 1.25 10.61
C THR A 289 8.13 1.74 10.01
N PRO A 290 6.96 1.64 10.69
CA PRO A 290 5.70 2.12 10.12
C PRO A 290 5.67 3.62 9.89
N ALA A 291 6.22 4.42 10.83
CA ALA A 291 6.29 5.87 10.65
C ALA A 291 7.17 6.26 9.45
N VAL A 292 8.30 5.57 9.25
CA VAL A 292 9.17 5.77 8.08
C VAL A 292 8.43 5.36 6.80
N LEU A 293 7.80 4.19 6.78
CA LEU A 293 7.05 3.71 5.61
C LEU A 293 5.87 4.63 5.26
N VAL A 294 5.16 5.17 6.25
CA VAL A 294 4.11 6.18 6.03
C VAL A 294 4.68 7.45 5.42
N GLY A 295 5.82 7.95 5.92
CA GLY A 295 6.50 9.12 5.37
C GLY A 295 6.92 8.91 3.92
N LEU A 296 7.54 7.77 3.61
CA LEU A 296 7.96 7.42 2.25
C LEU A 296 6.77 7.18 1.31
N THR A 297 5.69 6.57 1.81
CA THR A 297 4.45 6.39 1.02
C THR A 297 3.80 7.73 0.70
N THR A 298 3.78 8.66 1.67
CA THR A 298 3.26 10.02 1.45
C THR A 298 4.11 10.78 0.42
N LEU A 299 5.44 10.63 0.48
CA LEU A 299 6.33 11.19 -0.53
C LEU A 299 6.10 10.56 -1.91
N ALA A 300 5.95 9.25 -2.00
CA ALA A 300 5.64 8.57 -3.26
C ALA A 300 4.31 9.04 -3.85
N MET A 301 3.26 9.16 -3.03
CA MET A 301 1.95 9.69 -3.47
C MET A 301 2.03 11.14 -3.95
N SER A 302 2.98 11.94 -3.45
CA SER A 302 3.14 13.33 -3.91
C SER A 302 3.58 13.45 -5.37
N LEU A 303 4.10 12.37 -5.98
CA LEU A 303 4.40 12.33 -7.43
C LEU A 303 3.15 12.59 -8.27
N GLU A 304 1.99 12.08 -7.84
CA GLU A 304 0.70 12.29 -8.52
C GLU A 304 0.31 13.77 -8.62
N LEU A 305 0.83 14.62 -7.73
CA LEU A 305 0.54 16.06 -7.75
C LEU A 305 1.29 16.80 -8.87
N TRP A 306 2.34 16.19 -9.43
CA TRP A 306 3.14 16.82 -10.48
C TRP A 306 2.58 16.61 -11.88
N ASP A 307 1.81 15.54 -12.11
CA ASP A 307 1.16 15.16 -13.39
C ASP A 307 1.94 15.66 -14.63
N PHE A 308 3.19 15.20 -14.76
CA PHE A 308 4.09 15.66 -15.81
C PHE A 308 3.93 14.85 -17.10
N ALA A 309 4.24 15.46 -18.23
CA ALA A 309 4.20 14.79 -19.53
C ALA A 309 5.23 13.63 -19.61
N PRO A 310 4.85 12.46 -20.14
CA PRO A 310 5.62 11.23 -19.98
C PRO A 310 7.01 11.32 -20.60
N LEU A 311 8.02 10.99 -19.79
CA LEU A 311 9.39 10.77 -20.24
C LEU A 311 9.40 9.63 -21.25
N PHE A 312 10.06 9.89 -22.39
CA PHE A 312 10.11 8.97 -23.53
C PHE A 312 8.73 8.49 -24.03
N ARG A 313 7.66 9.25 -23.74
CA ARG A 313 6.25 8.88 -24.01
C ARG A 313 5.80 7.56 -23.37
N VAL A 314 6.46 7.13 -22.30
CA VAL A 314 6.16 5.84 -21.65
C VAL A 314 6.09 5.96 -20.12
N ILE A 315 6.91 6.81 -19.51
CA ILE A 315 7.02 6.93 -18.05
C ILE A 315 6.44 8.27 -17.59
N ASP A 316 5.35 8.23 -16.84
CA ASP A 316 4.68 9.38 -16.24
C ASP A 316 4.77 9.38 -14.71
N ALA A 317 4.15 10.37 -14.08
CA ALA A 317 4.06 10.47 -12.62
C ALA A 317 3.41 9.23 -11.98
N HIS A 318 2.34 8.73 -12.58
CA HIS A 318 1.55 7.61 -12.07
C HIS A 318 2.33 6.30 -12.06
N SER A 319 3.02 5.99 -13.15
CA SER A 319 3.87 4.79 -13.23
C SER A 319 5.11 4.86 -12.32
N LEU A 320 5.63 6.06 -12.04
CA LEU A 320 6.65 6.24 -11.00
C LEU A 320 6.10 5.99 -9.59
N TRP A 321 4.85 6.37 -9.32
CA TRP A 321 4.17 5.99 -8.08
C TRP A 321 4.07 4.46 -7.96
N HIS A 322 3.65 3.73 -9.02
CA HIS A 322 3.66 2.25 -9.02
C HIS A 322 5.05 1.68 -8.76
N THR A 323 6.09 2.30 -9.33
CA THR A 323 7.47 1.87 -9.13
C THR A 323 7.87 2.02 -7.66
N ALA A 324 7.54 3.16 -7.05
CA ALA A 324 7.88 3.45 -5.66
C ALA A 324 7.14 2.53 -4.67
N THR A 325 5.93 2.06 -4.98
CA THR A 325 5.19 1.16 -4.08
C THR A 325 5.80 -0.24 -4.00
N ILE A 326 6.62 -0.67 -4.96
CA ILE A 326 7.27 -2.00 -4.93
C ILE A 326 8.17 -2.17 -3.69
N PRO A 327 9.23 -1.38 -3.50
CA PRO A 327 10.08 -1.50 -2.31
C PRO A 327 9.34 -1.15 -1.01
N LEU A 328 8.35 -0.24 -1.06
CA LEU A 328 7.53 0.08 0.10
C LEU A 328 6.69 -1.11 0.55
N THR A 329 6.10 -1.85 -0.39
CA THR A 329 5.33 -3.06 -0.12
C THR A 329 6.22 -4.15 0.47
N MET A 330 7.47 -4.29 0.00
CA MET A 330 8.44 -5.20 0.63
C MET A 330 8.71 -4.82 2.09
N GLY A 331 8.90 -3.52 2.36
CA GLY A 331 9.07 -3.00 3.72
C GLY A 331 7.86 -3.26 4.63
N TRP A 332 6.65 -3.06 4.11
CA TRP A 332 5.42 -3.39 4.85
C TRP A 332 5.31 -4.88 5.16
N TRP A 333 5.61 -5.77 4.20
CA TRP A 333 5.59 -7.21 4.48
C TRP A 333 6.61 -7.61 5.54
N HIS A 334 7.82 -7.06 5.49
CA HIS A 334 8.84 -7.28 6.51
C HIS A 334 8.33 -6.88 7.89
N PHE A 335 7.86 -5.63 8.03
CA PHE A 335 7.32 -5.09 9.26
C PHE A 335 6.13 -5.91 9.79
N LEU A 336 5.12 -6.16 8.95
CA LEU A 336 3.88 -6.84 9.37
C LEU A 336 4.13 -8.27 9.85
N MET A 337 5.08 -8.98 9.24
CA MET A 337 5.48 -10.31 9.71
C MET A 337 6.24 -10.24 11.03
N ALA A 338 7.21 -9.33 11.15
CA ALA A 338 7.97 -9.14 12.39
C ALA A 338 7.05 -8.75 13.55
N ASP A 339 6.11 -7.83 13.32
CA ASP A 339 5.12 -7.40 14.31
C ASP A 339 4.21 -8.55 14.78
N ALA A 340 3.74 -9.39 13.87
CA ALA A 340 2.89 -10.52 14.22
C ALA A 340 3.61 -11.58 15.06
N LEU A 341 4.90 -11.80 14.81
CA LEU A 341 5.75 -12.71 15.57
C LEU A 341 6.13 -12.11 16.94
N GLU A 342 6.47 -10.83 16.97
CA GLU A 342 6.83 -10.12 18.20
C GLU A 342 5.65 -10.08 19.18
N LEU A 343 4.44 -9.78 18.69
CA LEU A 343 3.22 -9.81 19.50
C LEU A 343 2.90 -11.22 20.00
N GLU A 344 3.19 -12.25 19.21
CA GLU A 344 2.98 -13.63 19.64
C GLU A 344 3.93 -13.99 20.78
N GLY A 345 5.22 -13.69 20.63
CA GLY A 345 6.23 -13.87 21.67
C GLY A 345 5.86 -13.14 22.96
N SER A 346 5.48 -11.86 22.86
CA SER A 346 5.13 -11.04 24.03
C SER A 346 3.97 -11.61 24.84
N LEU A 347 3.00 -12.24 24.18
CA LEU A 347 1.83 -12.85 24.81
C LEU A 347 2.10 -14.24 25.39
N MET A 348 3.04 -14.99 24.83
CA MET A 348 3.42 -16.32 25.31
C MET A 348 4.35 -16.29 26.53
N GLY A 349 4.79 -15.12 26.99
CA GLY A 349 5.73 -15.00 28.12
C GLY A 349 7.14 -15.49 27.79
N GLN A 350 7.41 -15.87 26.54
CA GLN A 350 8.76 -15.93 26.00
C GLN A 350 9.18 -14.48 25.82
N GLY A 351 10.30 -14.05 26.42
CA GLY A 351 10.79 -12.69 26.27
C GLY A 351 10.84 -12.32 24.79
N GLY A 352 9.85 -11.54 24.32
CA GLY A 352 9.78 -11.01 22.97
C GLY A 352 10.91 -10.02 22.83
N MET A 353 12.08 -10.56 22.49
CA MET A 353 13.30 -9.82 22.22
C MET A 353 14.11 -10.69 21.26
N GLY A 354 13.80 -10.55 19.98
CA GLY A 354 14.72 -10.96 18.91
C GLY A 354 14.41 -12.29 18.23
N VAL A 355 13.16 -12.52 17.80
CA VAL A 355 12.95 -13.37 16.60
C VAL A 355 13.29 -12.54 15.36
N GLY A 356 14.53 -12.06 15.32
CA GLY A 356 15.11 -11.55 14.09
C GLY A 356 15.26 -12.72 13.13
N LEU A 357 14.79 -12.57 11.90
CA LEU A 357 15.32 -13.35 10.79
C LEU A 357 16.84 -13.20 10.85
N LEU A 358 17.54 -14.25 11.29
CA LEU A 358 19.00 -14.24 11.39
C LEU A 358 19.56 -14.00 9.98
N GLU A 359 20.17 -12.83 9.77
CA GLU A 359 21.10 -12.63 8.67
C GLU A 359 22.41 -13.34 9.03
N GLU A 360 22.78 -14.35 8.22
CA GLU A 360 24.07 -15.05 8.29
C GLU A 360 25.24 -14.07 8.07
N PRO A 361 26.27 -14.05 8.93
CA PRO A 361 27.47 -13.27 8.69
C PRO A 361 28.38 -13.97 7.68
N ILE A 362 28.81 -13.22 6.66
CA ILE A 362 29.76 -13.68 5.62
C ILE A 362 31.12 -13.98 6.26
N GLY A 363 31.35 -15.24 6.62
CA GLY A 363 32.61 -15.77 7.12
C GLY A 363 33.27 -16.72 6.11
N ARG A 364 34.38 -16.29 5.50
CA ARG A 364 35.25 -17.13 4.66
C ARG A 364 35.69 -18.40 5.41
N ARG A 365 35.40 -19.59 4.87
CA ARG A 365 36.27 -20.78 5.04
C ARG A 365 36.19 -21.72 3.82
N ARG A 366 37.38 -22.13 3.37
CA ARG A 366 37.69 -23.12 2.34
C ARG A 366 37.33 -24.54 2.80
N GLY A 367 36.88 -25.40 1.88
CA GLY A 367 36.89 -26.86 2.02
C GLY A 367 35.73 -27.52 1.27
N GLY A 368 36.02 -28.37 0.29
CA GLY A 368 35.04 -28.95 -0.64
C GLY A 368 34.29 -30.20 -0.15
N GLY A 369 33.14 -30.44 -0.77
CA GLY A 369 32.27 -31.62 -0.64
C GLY A 369 30.86 -31.34 -1.20
N PRO A 370 30.17 -32.29 -1.85
CA PRO A 370 29.12 -31.98 -2.83
C PRO A 370 27.76 -31.61 -2.23
N LEU A 371 27.06 -30.76 -2.99
CA LEU A 371 25.72 -30.19 -2.83
C LEU A 371 24.67 -31.11 -2.19
N GLU A 372 24.30 -30.81 -0.95
CA GLU A 372 23.01 -31.19 -0.37
C GLU A 372 22.18 -29.90 -0.22
N ARG A 373 21.14 -29.78 -1.04
CA ARG A 373 20.21 -28.64 -1.08
C ARG A 373 19.03 -28.99 -0.19
N ASP A 374 19.11 -28.63 1.08
CA ASP A 374 17.98 -28.34 1.95
C ASP A 374 18.51 -27.50 3.12
N ALA A 375 18.60 -26.19 2.89
CA ALA A 375 18.84 -25.24 3.96
C ALA A 375 17.53 -25.07 4.74
N ASP A 376 17.44 -25.73 5.90
CA ASP A 376 16.40 -25.54 6.90
C ASP A 376 16.29 -24.05 7.25
N MET A 377 15.25 -23.40 6.71
CA MET A 377 14.92 -22.02 7.08
C MET A 377 14.28 -22.02 8.48
N PRO A 378 14.64 -21.10 9.38
CA PRO A 378 14.11 -21.09 10.75
C PRO A 378 12.58 -20.94 10.74
N MET A 379 11.88 -21.96 11.24
CA MET A 379 10.44 -21.92 11.49
C MET A 379 10.17 -21.65 12.97
N THR A 380 9.09 -20.93 13.28
CA THR A 380 8.66 -20.75 14.65
C THR A 380 8.15 -22.09 15.20
N PRO A 381 8.69 -22.61 16.32
CA PRO A 381 8.35 -23.93 16.84
C PRO A 381 6.88 -23.99 17.29
N THR A 382 6.25 -25.16 17.15
CA THR A 382 4.86 -25.46 17.50
C THR A 382 4.61 -25.49 19.02
N PHE A 383 3.35 -25.41 19.47
CA PHE A 383 3.01 -25.51 20.89
C PHE A 383 3.40 -26.87 21.47
N GLN A 384 3.22 -27.95 20.70
CA GLN A 384 3.65 -29.29 21.08
C GLN A 384 5.18 -29.40 21.16
N GLU A 385 5.93 -28.68 20.31
CA GLU A 385 7.40 -28.65 20.36
C GLU A 385 7.93 -27.85 21.55
N LEU A 386 7.24 -26.78 21.94
CA LEU A 386 7.55 -26.01 23.14
C LEU A 386 7.21 -26.77 24.42
N ASP A 387 6.05 -27.45 24.46
CA ASP A 387 5.56 -28.20 25.62
C ASP A 387 6.33 -29.52 25.82
N SER A 388 6.80 -30.14 24.74
CA SER A 388 7.66 -31.35 24.81
C SER A 388 9.10 -31.08 25.24
N GLY A 389 9.49 -29.81 25.44
CA GLY A 389 10.85 -29.43 25.82
C GLY A 389 11.93 -29.76 24.78
N ARG A 390 11.53 -30.12 23.54
CA ARG A 390 12.46 -30.46 22.44
C ARG A 390 13.28 -29.28 21.95
N VAL A 391 12.84 -28.06 22.20
CA VAL A 391 13.53 -26.82 21.81
C VAL A 391 13.91 -26.04 23.06
N LYS A 392 15.19 -26.07 23.44
CA LYS A 392 15.75 -25.18 24.48
C LYS A 392 16.19 -23.86 23.83
N LEU A 393 15.45 -22.78 24.08
CA LEU A 393 15.88 -21.43 23.71
C LEU A 393 17.06 -21.04 24.61
N THR A 394 18.26 -20.98 24.04
CA THR A 394 19.45 -20.48 24.74
C THR A 394 19.30 -18.98 24.95
N SER A 395 18.96 -18.55 26.18
CA SER A 395 19.03 -17.14 26.56
C SER A 395 20.49 -16.74 26.77
N SER A 396 21.10 -16.12 25.76
CA SER A 396 22.38 -15.43 25.95
C SER A 396 22.12 -14.01 26.45
N SER A 397 21.82 -13.88 27.75
CA SER A 397 21.94 -12.61 28.48
C SER A 397 22.62 -12.87 29.82
N PRO A 398 23.83 -12.32 30.06
CA PRO A 398 24.50 -12.46 31.34
C PRO A 398 24.01 -11.40 32.33
N SER A 399 23.68 -11.81 33.56
CA SER A 399 23.54 -10.94 34.73
C SER A 399 23.57 -11.78 36.02
N PRO A 400 23.91 -11.20 37.19
CA PRO A 400 25.07 -10.35 37.48
C PRO A 400 25.83 -10.84 38.74
N GLY A 401 27.12 -10.50 38.86
CA GLY A 401 27.79 -10.41 40.17
C GLY A 401 28.82 -11.49 40.50
N THR A 402 30.09 -11.14 40.36
CA THR A 402 31.10 -11.44 41.38
C THR A 402 32.11 -10.29 41.36
N ARG A 403 32.15 -9.50 42.44
CA ARG A 403 33.21 -8.51 42.69
C ARG A 403 34.55 -9.25 42.70
N MET A 404 35.39 -8.99 41.71
CA MET A 404 36.79 -9.41 41.78
C MET A 404 37.52 -8.46 42.73
N ARG A 405 37.92 -9.01 43.88
CA ARG A 405 38.77 -8.37 44.88
C ARG A 405 40.17 -8.28 44.31
N ILE A 406 40.65 -7.07 44.01
CA ILE A 406 42.07 -6.85 43.70
C ILE A 406 42.79 -6.63 45.03
N SER A 407 43.76 -7.48 45.33
CA SER A 407 44.77 -7.24 46.37
C SER A 407 46.14 -7.59 45.79
N PRO A 408 47.19 -6.81 46.09
CA PRO A 408 48.43 -6.81 45.34
C PRO A 408 49.36 -7.93 45.82
N LYS A 409 50.10 -8.54 44.89
CA LYS A 409 51.34 -9.24 45.23
C LYS A 409 52.50 -8.70 44.42
N SER A 410 53.46 -8.24 45.21
CA SER A 410 54.86 -7.97 44.93
C SER A 410 55.56 -9.10 44.18
N SER A 411 56.52 -8.71 43.34
CA SER A 411 57.75 -9.46 43.09
C SER A 411 58.84 -8.49 42.64
N GLU A 412 59.84 -8.32 43.50
CA GLU A 412 61.16 -7.75 43.21
C GLU A 412 62.02 -8.68 42.33
N PHE A 413 63.18 -8.14 41.92
CA PHE A 413 64.32 -8.70 41.18
C PHE A 413 64.12 -8.71 39.66
N LYS A 414 64.82 -7.90 38.86
CA LYS A 414 66.23 -7.46 38.89
C LYS A 414 66.41 -6.05 38.34
#